data_AF-A0A1J5E2B5-F1
#
_entry.id   AF-A0A1J5E2B5-F1
#
_cell.length_a   1.000
_cell.length_b   1.000
_cell.length_c   1.000
_cell.angle_alpha   90.00
_cell.angle_beta   90.00
_cell.angle_gamma   90.00
#
_symmetry.space_group_name_H-M   'P 1'
#
loop_
_entity.id
_entity.type
_entity.pdbx_description
1 polymer ?
#
loop_
_entity_poly.entity_id
_entity_poly.type
_entity_poly.pdbx_seq_one_letter_code
_entity_poly.pdbx_strand_id
1 'polypeptide(L)'
;MEFTLTDYINCALECAEYDKLEDGSFAGRIPKCKGVITFAKSLRECEYELRSTLEDWIFVGLKLGHHLPVINGISLNRSPHRESMVTV
;
A
#
# COMPACT_ATOMS: atom_id res chain seq x y z
N MET A 1 -5.65 20.04 4.19
CA MET A 1 -4.56 19.11 4.53
C MET A 1 -4.22 18.37 3.26
N GLU A 2 -3.01 18.58 2.74
CA GLU A 2 -2.47 17.79 1.65
C GLU A 2 -1.81 16.55 2.26
N PHE A 3 -2.07 15.39 1.66
CA PHE A 3 -1.48 14.11 2.08
C PHE A 3 -0.68 13.56 0.90
N THR A 4 0.47 12.99 1.21
CA THR A 4 1.36 12.40 0.20
C THR A 4 1.04 10.92 -0.02
N LEU A 5 1.54 10.35 -1.11
CA LEU A 5 1.49 8.90 -1.35
C LEU A 5 2.16 8.13 -0.21
N THR A 6 3.26 8.67 0.34
CA THR A 6 3.98 8.07 1.47
C THR A 6 3.09 7.97 2.71
N ASP A 7 2.27 8.99 2.99
CA ASP A 7 1.35 8.97 4.14
C ASP A 7 0.30 7.86 3.99
N TYR A 8 -0.24 7.70 2.78
CA TYR A 8 -1.18 6.61 2.48
C TYR A 8 -0.54 5.23 2.71
N ILE A 9 0.69 5.03 2.20
CA ILE A 9 1.44 3.78 2.36
C ILE A 9 1.70 3.49 3.83
N ASN A 10 2.16 4.48 4.60
CA ASN A 10 2.44 4.31 6.02
C ASN A 10 1.17 3.95 6.79
N CYS A 11 0.06 4.67 6.58
CA CYS A 11 -1.21 4.33 7.23
C CYS A 11 -1.75 2.95 6.84
N ALA A 12 -1.48 2.49 5.61
CA ALA A 12 -1.86 1.14 5.17
C ALA A 12 -1.02 0.07 5.87
N LEU A 13 0.29 0.28 5.99
CA LEU A 13 1.22 -0.60 6.71
C LEU A 13 0.92 -0.65 8.22
N GLU A 14 0.49 0.45 8.83
CA GLU A 14 0.02 0.47 10.23
C GLU A 14 -1.24 -0.39 10.44
N CYS A 15 -2.02 -0.63 9.38
CA CYS A 15 -3.17 -1.54 9.40
C CYS A 15 -2.80 -2.99 9.04
N ALA A 16 -1.51 -3.31 8.86
CA ALA A 16 -1.08 -4.65 8.49
C ALA A 16 -1.29 -5.65 9.63
N GLU A 17 -1.68 -6.86 9.25
CA GLU A 17 -1.78 -8.02 10.14
C GLU A 17 -0.71 -9.03 9.75
N TYR A 18 -0.05 -9.61 10.76
CA TYR A 18 0.98 -10.62 10.57
C TYR A 18 0.64 -11.89 11.34
N ASP A 19 0.69 -13.02 10.65
CA ASP A 19 0.45 -14.34 11.22
C ASP A 19 1.72 -15.18 11.10
N LYS A 20 2.13 -15.82 12.19
CA LYS A 20 3.20 -16.82 12.17
C LYS A 20 2.61 -18.17 11.76
N LEU A 21 3.19 -18.78 10.74
CA LEU A 21 2.73 -20.05 10.17
C LEU A 21 3.40 -21.26 10.85
N GLU A 22 2.81 -22.44 10.66
CA GLU A 22 3.26 -23.71 11.28
C GLU A 22 4.67 -24.11 10.83
N ASP A 23 5.06 -23.76 9.60
CA ASP A 23 6.39 -24.00 9.05
C ASP A 23 7.47 -23.00 9.55
N GLY A 24 7.07 -22.07 10.42
CA GLY A 24 7.94 -21.04 10.98
C GLY A 24 8.09 -19.79 10.11
N SER A 25 7.44 -19.74 8.94
CA SER A 25 7.35 -18.54 8.11
C SER A 25 6.30 -17.55 8.64
N PHE A 26 6.22 -16.38 8.01
CA PHE A 26 5.30 -15.30 8.36
C PHE A 26 4.45 -14.95 7.15
N ALA A 27 3.14 -14.81 7.35
CA ALA A 27 2.22 -14.22 6.41
C ALA A 27 1.92 -12.78 6.82
N GLY A 28 1.93 -11.84 5.88
CA GLY A 28 1.58 -10.45 6.10
C GLY A 28 0.44 -10.05 5.17
N ARG A 29 -0.55 -9.31 5.66
CA ARG A 29 -1.66 -8.83 4.83
C ARG A 29 -2.14 -7.46 5.28
N ILE A 30 -2.81 -6.74 4.38
CA ILE A 30 -3.48 -5.48 4.70
C ILE A 30 -4.98 -5.66 4.44
N PRO A 31 -5.83 -5.87 5.46
CA PRO A 31 -7.25 -6.20 5.26
C PRO A 31 -8.03 -5.19 4.41
N LYS A 32 -7.66 -3.91 4.48
CA LYS A 32 -8.27 -2.83 3.68
C LYS A 32 -7.87 -2.91 2.20
N CYS A 33 -6.67 -3.40 1.89
CA CYS A 33 -6.13 -3.53 0.54
C CYS A 33 -6.25 -4.99 0.08
N LYS A 34 -7.45 -5.38 -0.38
CA LYS A 34 -7.72 -6.76 -0.80
C LYS A 34 -6.76 -7.21 -1.91
N GLY A 35 -6.14 -8.37 -1.70
CA GLY A 35 -5.15 -8.95 -2.60
C GLY A 35 -3.70 -8.61 -2.24
N VAL A 36 -3.46 -7.70 -1.28
CA VAL A 36 -2.12 -7.45 -0.75
C VAL A 36 -1.82 -8.46 0.35
N ILE A 37 -1.00 -9.46 0.01
CA ILE A 37 -0.54 -10.52 0.90
C ILE A 37 0.90 -10.89 0.57
N THR A 38 1.69 -11.20 1.59
CA THR A 38 3.08 -11.65 1.44
C THR A 38 3.39 -12.82 2.36
N PHE A 39 4.42 -13.57 2.01
CA PHE A 39 4.94 -14.68 2.81
C PHE A 39 6.47 -14.59 2.84
N ALA A 40 7.07 -14.72 4.01
CA ALA A 40 8.53 -14.63 4.15
C ALA A 40 9.04 -15.46 5.34
N LYS A 41 10.36 -15.74 5.37
CA LYS A 41 10.96 -16.59 6.42
C LYS A 41 11.12 -15.86 7.75
N SER A 42 11.09 -14.53 7.73
CA SER A 42 11.19 -13.69 8.93
C SER A 42 10.17 -12.56 8.89
N LEU A 43 9.79 -12.06 10.07
CA LEU A 43 8.86 -10.94 10.19
C LEU A 43 9.37 -9.70 9.44
N ARG A 44 10.65 -9.36 9.61
CA ARG A 44 11.26 -8.19 8.96
C ARG A 44 11.26 -8.27 7.44
N GLU A 45 11.53 -9.45 6.88
CA GLU A 45 11.43 -9.70 5.44
C GLU A 45 9.97 -9.59 4.98
N CYS A 46 9.03 -10.13 5.77
CA CYS A 46 7.60 -10.03 5.50
C CYS A 46 7.12 -8.57 5.43
N GLU A 47 7.55 -7.72 6.38
CA GLU A 47 7.27 -6.29 6.41
C GLU A 47 7.80 -5.56 5.18
N TYR A 48 9.04 -5.86 4.78
CA TYR A 48 9.67 -5.26 3.60
C TYR A 48 8.92 -5.64 2.30
N GLU A 49 8.66 -6.94 2.12
CA GLU A 49 7.92 -7.43 0.96
C GLU A 49 6.49 -6.90 0.92
N LEU A 50 5.84 -6.75 2.09
CA LEU A 50 4.48 -6.23 2.18
C LEU A 50 4.39 -4.77 1.71
N ARG A 51 5.40 -3.95 2.03
CA ARG A 51 5.53 -2.59 1.51
C ARG A 51 5.68 -2.60 -0.02
N SER A 52 6.60 -3.40 -0.56
CA SER A 52 6.81 -3.49 -2.01
C SER A 52 5.53 -3.92 -2.73
N THR A 53 4.88 -4.96 -2.22
CA THR A 53 3.63 -5.49 -2.78
C THR A 53 2.50 -4.46 -2.73
N LEU A 54 2.41 -3.68 -1.64
CA LEU A 54 1.43 -2.60 -1.52
C LEU A 54 1.69 -1.48 -2.55
N GLU A 55 2.94 -1.08 -2.74
CA GLU A 55 3.32 -0.05 -3.71
C GLU A 55 2.94 -0.46 -5.14
N ASP A 56 3.24 -1.69 -5.52
CA ASP A 56 2.85 -2.26 -6.83
C ASP A 56 1.33 -2.35 -6.98
N TRP A 57 0.62 -2.78 -5.92
CA TRP A 57 -0.83 -2.85 -5.92
C TRP A 57 -1.49 -1.48 -6.11
N ILE A 58 -0.96 -0.44 -5.44
CA ILE A 58 -1.40 0.95 -5.63
C ILE A 58 -1.14 1.40 -7.07
N PHE A 59 0.07 1.15 -7.59
CA PHE A 59 0.45 1.55 -8.94
C PHE A 59 -0.48 0.95 -10.00
N VAL A 60 -0.73 -0.36 -9.92
CA VAL A 60 -1.65 -1.06 -10.83
C VAL A 60 -3.07 -0.52 -10.67
N GLY A 61 -3.54 -0.34 -9.44
CA GLY A 61 -4.88 0.18 -9.17
C GLY A 61 -5.09 1.58 -9.76
N LEU A 62 -4.14 2.49 -9.59
CA LEU A 62 -4.21 3.83 -10.18
C LEU A 62 -4.15 3.78 -11.71
N LYS A 63 -3.25 2.97 -12.29
CA LYS A 63 -3.09 2.85 -13.74
C LYS A 63 -4.34 2.31 -14.43
N LEU A 64 -5.06 1.39 -13.77
CA LEU A 64 -6.30 0.81 -14.27
C LEU A 64 -7.56 1.60 -13.88
N GLY A 65 -7.42 2.70 -13.13
CA GLY A 65 -8.54 3.50 -12.66
C GLY A 65 -9.42 2.79 -11.62
N HIS A 66 -8.86 1.85 -10.86
CA HIS A 66 -9.56 1.17 -9.78
C HIS A 66 -9.79 2.12 -8.60
N HIS A 67 -10.90 1.91 -7.91
CA HIS A 67 -11.17 2.59 -6.65
C HIS A 67 -10.36 1.98 -5.51
N LEU A 68 -9.38 2.74 -5.01
CA LEU A 68 -8.58 2.39 -3.85
C LEU A 68 -9.32 2.73 -2.55
N PRO A 69 -9.14 1.95 -1.47
CA PRO A 69 -9.79 2.20 -0.19
C PRO A 69 -9.34 3.53 0.40
N VAL A 70 -10.21 4.18 1.17
CA VAL A 70 -9.81 5.34 1.98
C VAL A 70 -9.22 4.81 3.28
N ILE A 71 -7.98 5.21 3.58
CA ILE A 71 -7.25 4.76 4.76
C ILE A 71 -6.92 5.98 5.61
N ASN A 72 -7.40 5.98 6.86
CA ASN A 72 -7.21 7.09 7.80
C ASN A 72 -7.61 8.47 7.22
N GLY A 73 -8.68 8.51 6.42
CA GLY A 73 -9.14 9.73 5.74
C GLY A 73 -8.36 10.12 4.48
N ILE A 74 -7.28 9.42 4.14
CA ILE A 74 -6.47 9.65 2.94
C ILE A 74 -7.09 8.89 1.75
N SER A 75 -7.31 9.59 0.64
CA SER A 75 -7.88 9.02 -0.59
C SER A 75 -6.98 9.31 -1.78
N LEU A 76 -6.56 8.26 -2.48
CA LEU A 76 -5.77 8.34 -3.73
C LEU A 76 -6.64 8.36 -4.99
N ASN A 77 -7.97 8.36 -4.86
CA ASN A 77 -8.90 8.28 -5.98
C ASN A 77 -9.09 9.60 -6.74
N ARG A 78 -8.32 10.65 -6.41
CA ARG A 78 -8.44 11.96 -7.05
C ARG A 78 -7.44 12.07 -8.19
N SER A 79 -7.86 12.78 -9.24
CA SER A 79 -6.99 13.12 -10.36
C SER A 79 -5.77 13.90 -9.85
N PRO A 80 -4.53 13.55 -10.25
CA PRO A 80 -3.38 14.38 -9.94
C PRO A 80 -3.61 15.77 -10.53
N HIS A 81 -3.44 16.80 -9.71
CA HIS A 81 -3.45 18.18 -10.18
C HIS A 81 -2.21 18.37 -11.04
N ARG A 82 -2.32 18.29 -12.37
CA ARG A 82 -1.22 18.66 -13.26
C ARG A 82 -1.06 20.17 -13.21
N GLU A 83 -0.16 20.66 -12.38
CA GLU A 83 0.43 21.97 -12.64
C GLU A 83 1.29 21.82 -13.88
N SER A 84 0.83 22.44 -14.96
CA SER A 84 1.60 22.50 -16.20
C SER A 84 2.87 23.30 -15.89
N MET A 85 4.03 22.62 -15.82
CA MET A 85 5.31 23.31 -15.88
C MET A 85 5.37 24.00 -17.24
N VAL A 86 5.01 25.28 -17.27
CA VAL A 86 5.22 26.13 -18.43
C VAL A 86 6.72 26.30 -18.56
N THR A 87 7.30 25.73 -19.62
CA THR A 87 8.67 26.02 -20.03
C THR A 87 8.73 27.49 -20.41
N VAL A 88 9.43 28.29 -19.60
CA VAL A 88 9.91 29.64 -19.95
C VAL A 88 11.24 29.55 -20.69
#